data_AF-A0A2G6I731-F1
#
_entry.id   AF-A0A2G6I731-F1
#
_cell.length_a   1.000
_cell.length_b   1.000
_cell.length_c   1.000
_cell.angle_alpha   90.00
_cell.angle_beta   90.00
_cell.angle_gamma   90.00
#
_symmetry.space_group_name_H-M   'P 1'
#
loop_
_entity.id
_entity.type
_entity.pdbx_description
1 polymer ?
#
loop_
_entity_poly.entity_id
_entity_poly.type
_entity_poly.pdbx_seq_one_letter_code
_entity_poly.pdbx_strand_id
1 'polypeptide(L)'
;MNRIIARAWGARGAIFAIHLVMSVLAVAVVTPLVGLSVRLGVSFSGNAALTDQDIARFLLSPVGMVVLIAVAAIMLTAGILELAALLSALRDGPGVAGRLARTLPALLTFAALLVVRVLAVVLPFAAAIALIVFSHIGAYDINYYLSKLPPEFIRAILLSAPLLLVAIGWLIWLLAGWVMALPLVLSGQKAR
;
A
#
# COMPACT_ATOMS: atom_id res chain seq x y z
N MET A 1 -26.96 -5.85 -28.02
CA MET A 1 -25.97 -5.61 -26.93
C MET A 1 -26.62 -5.97 -25.60
N ASN A 2 -25.99 -6.83 -24.80
CA ASN A 2 -26.56 -7.36 -23.57
C ASN A 2 -26.97 -6.21 -22.62
N ARG A 3 -28.20 -6.20 -22.06
CA ARG A 3 -28.73 -5.07 -21.25
C ARG A 3 -27.80 -4.67 -20.10
N ILE A 4 -27.06 -5.64 -19.57
CA ILE A 4 -26.04 -5.46 -18.52
C ILE A 4 -24.84 -4.65 -19.05
N ILE A 5 -24.32 -4.99 -20.22
CA ILE A 5 -23.19 -4.30 -20.85
C ILE A 5 -23.56 -2.84 -21.18
N ALA A 6 -24.78 -2.61 -21.69
CA ALA A 6 -25.25 -1.26 -21.97
C ALA A 6 -25.38 -0.39 -20.70
N ARG A 7 -25.85 -0.98 -19.58
CA ARG A 7 -25.88 -0.29 -18.28
C ARG A 7 -24.48 0.01 -17.74
N ALA A 8 -23.56 -0.95 -17.81
CA ALA A 8 -22.17 -0.75 -17.38
C ALA A 8 -21.50 0.38 -18.18
N TRP A 9 -21.72 0.38 -19.50
CA TRP A 9 -21.21 1.43 -20.39
C TRP A 9 -21.84 2.81 -20.10
N GLY A 10 -23.14 2.85 -19.75
CA GLY A 10 -23.81 4.08 -19.34
C GLY A 10 -23.27 4.66 -18.02
N ALA A 11 -22.80 3.81 -17.10
CA ALA A 11 -22.25 4.22 -15.80
C ALA A 11 -20.80 4.74 -15.86
N ARG A 12 -20.11 4.64 -17.01
CA ARG A 12 -18.68 4.98 -17.16
C ARG A 12 -18.32 6.38 -16.67
N GLY A 13 -19.18 7.37 -16.87
CA GLY A 13 -18.94 8.75 -16.44
C GLY A 13 -18.95 8.88 -14.92
N ALA A 14 -19.87 8.21 -14.24
CA ALA A 14 -19.92 8.20 -12.78
C ALA A 14 -18.74 7.43 -12.19
N ILE A 15 -18.38 6.28 -12.77
CA ILE A 15 -17.20 5.49 -12.38
C ILE A 15 -15.93 6.35 -12.51
N PHE A 16 -15.76 7.01 -13.66
CA PHE A 16 -14.61 7.88 -13.91
C PHE A 16 -14.58 9.08 -12.94
N ALA A 17 -15.72 9.73 -12.70
CA ALA A 17 -15.81 10.85 -11.76
C ALA A 17 -15.43 10.43 -10.34
N ILE A 18 -15.91 9.28 -9.87
CA ILE A 18 -15.55 8.73 -8.55
C ILE A 18 -14.05 8.44 -8.49
N HIS A 19 -13.51 7.71 -9.47
CA HIS A 19 -12.07 7.43 -9.54
C HIS A 19 -11.24 8.71 -9.55
N LEU A 20 -11.63 9.71 -10.33
CA LEU A 20 -10.94 10.99 -10.43
C LEU A 20 -10.96 11.75 -9.10
N VAL A 21 -12.12 11.89 -8.45
CA VAL A 21 -12.24 12.56 -7.15
C VAL A 21 -11.39 11.86 -6.09
N MET A 22 -11.49 10.53 -6.00
CA MET A 22 -10.73 9.75 -5.02
C MET A 22 -9.22 9.81 -5.28
N SER A 23 -8.80 9.76 -6.54
CA SER A 23 -7.40 9.91 -6.94
C SER A 23 -6.86 11.30 -6.62
N VAL A 24 -7.62 12.36 -6.92
CA VAL A 24 -7.23 13.74 -6.58
C VAL A 24 -7.08 13.91 -5.07
N LEU A 25 -8.02 13.38 -4.28
CA LEU A 25 -7.93 13.41 -2.82
C LEU A 25 -6.71 12.63 -2.30
N ALA A 26 -6.45 11.44 -2.84
CA ALA A 26 -5.29 10.64 -2.47
C ALA A 26 -3.98 11.37 -2.81
N VAL A 27 -3.86 11.92 -4.03
CA VAL A 27 -2.69 12.68 -4.47
C VAL A 27 -2.49 13.95 -3.63
N ALA A 28 -3.56 14.68 -3.32
CA ALA A 28 -3.51 15.88 -2.48
C ALA A 28 -2.97 15.60 -1.07
N VAL A 29 -3.17 14.39 -0.54
CA VAL A 29 -2.64 13.98 0.77
C VAL A 29 -1.24 13.37 0.64
N VAL A 30 -1.01 12.49 -0.34
CA VAL A 30 0.26 11.77 -0.51
C VAL A 30 1.38 12.69 -0.95
N THR A 31 1.11 13.64 -1.86
CA THR A 31 2.14 14.55 -2.40
C THR A 31 2.86 15.38 -1.31
N PRO A 32 2.17 16.10 -0.40
CA PRO A 32 2.85 16.84 0.65
C PRO A 32 3.58 15.92 1.64
N LEU A 33 3.08 14.70 1.87
CA LEU A 33 3.79 13.72 2.70
C LEU A 33 5.09 13.25 2.05
N VAL A 34 5.09 12.96 0.75
CA VAL A 34 6.30 12.62 0.00
C VAL A 34 7.29 13.79 0.01
N GLY A 35 6.82 15.02 -0.21
CA GLY A 35 7.65 16.23 -0.11
C GLY A 35 8.28 16.41 1.27
N LEU A 36 7.50 16.20 2.33
CA LEU A 36 8.00 16.20 3.71
C LEU A 36 9.03 15.08 3.93
N SER A 37 8.78 13.89 3.40
CA SER A 37 9.67 12.73 3.50
C SER A 37 11.04 13.03 2.89
N VAL A 38 11.06 13.62 1.68
CA VAL A 38 12.29 14.03 1.00
C VAL A 38 13.02 15.09 1.81
N ARG A 39 12.31 16.11 2.30
CA ARG A 39 12.91 17.16 3.13
C ARG A 39 13.52 16.62 4.41
N LEU A 40 12.83 15.70 5.08
CA LEU A 40 13.35 15.01 6.26
C LEU A 40 14.59 14.21 5.89
N GLY A 41 14.54 13.38 4.85
CA GLY A 41 15.69 12.62 4.37
C GLY A 41 16.90 13.51 4.15
N VAL A 42 16.75 14.61 3.41
CA VAL A 42 17.85 15.58 3.16
C VAL A 42 18.40 16.12 4.47
N SER A 43 17.53 16.51 5.41
CA SER A 43 17.96 17.03 6.72
C SER A 43 18.72 16.01 7.57
N PHE A 44 18.40 14.72 7.45
CA PHE A 44 19.14 13.64 8.12
C PHE A 44 20.48 13.32 7.45
N SER A 45 20.60 13.54 6.14
CA SER A 45 21.80 13.21 5.38
C SER A 45 22.95 14.21 5.55
N GLY A 46 22.65 15.48 5.89
CA GLY A 46 23.64 16.57 5.93
C GLY A 46 24.17 17.00 4.56
N ASN A 47 23.66 16.40 3.47
CA ASN A 47 24.09 16.66 2.10
C ASN A 47 23.05 17.52 1.35
N ALA A 48 23.49 18.16 0.26
CA ALA A 48 22.58 18.90 -0.63
C ALA A 48 21.62 17.99 -1.43
N ALA A 49 21.95 16.70 -1.54
CA ALA A 49 21.15 15.68 -2.21
C ALA A 49 21.30 14.32 -1.51
N LEU A 50 20.29 13.46 -1.70
CA LEU A 50 20.28 12.10 -1.15
C LEU A 50 21.01 11.12 -2.07
N THR A 51 21.94 10.35 -1.51
CA THR A 51 22.46 9.14 -2.17
C THR A 51 21.53 7.95 -1.96
N ASP A 52 21.69 6.87 -2.73
CA ASP A 52 20.92 5.63 -2.55
C ASP A 52 21.04 5.07 -1.12
N GLN A 53 22.24 5.18 -0.53
CA GLN A 53 22.49 4.76 0.84
C GLN A 53 21.77 5.66 1.85
N ASP A 54 21.68 6.96 1.59
CA ASP A 54 20.96 7.90 2.47
C ASP A 54 19.45 7.65 2.43
N ILE A 55 18.90 7.34 1.27
CA ILE A 55 17.49 6.93 1.12
C ILE A 55 17.24 5.65 1.93
N ALA A 56 18.08 4.62 1.77
CA ALA A 56 17.94 3.37 2.50
C ALA A 56 18.03 3.58 4.02
N ARG A 57 19.04 4.34 4.50
CA ARG A 57 19.20 4.68 5.91
C ARG A 57 18.01 5.45 6.47
N PHE A 58 17.49 6.42 5.71
CA PHE A 58 16.32 7.19 6.11
C PHE A 58 15.09 6.28 6.24
N LEU A 59 14.78 5.47 5.21
CA LEU A 59 13.62 4.58 5.22
C LEU A 59 13.68 3.52 6.34
N LEU A 60 14.87 3.04 6.68
CA LEU A 60 15.09 2.10 7.78
C LEU A 60 15.17 2.76 9.17
N SER A 61 15.24 4.09 9.24
CA SER A 61 15.19 4.82 10.51
C SER A 61 13.78 4.76 11.11
N PRO A 62 13.63 4.96 12.44
CA PRO A 62 12.31 5.00 13.06
C PRO A 62 11.38 6.06 12.44
N VAL A 63 11.91 7.24 12.09
CA VAL A 63 11.14 8.32 11.47
C VAL A 63 10.72 7.95 10.06
N GLY A 64 11.64 7.45 9.23
CA GLY A 64 11.31 7.02 7.87
C GLY A 64 10.34 5.86 7.84
N MET A 65 10.41 4.93 8.80
CA MET A 65 9.45 3.84 8.95
C MET A 65 8.04 4.36 9.28
N VAL A 66 7.91 5.30 10.21
CA VAL A 66 6.62 5.95 10.52
C VAL A 66 6.03 6.61 9.27
N VAL A 67 6.87 7.33 8.52
CA VAL A 67 6.46 7.98 7.27
C VAL A 67 6.02 6.95 6.22
N LEU A 68 6.80 5.89 6.01
CA LEU A 68 6.48 4.82 5.06
C LEU A 68 5.16 4.13 5.40
N ILE A 69 4.97 3.79 6.68
CA ILE A 69 3.73 3.19 7.19
C ILE A 69 2.56 4.16 7.00
N ALA A 70 2.73 5.44 7.30
CA ALA A 70 1.67 6.45 7.14
C ALA A 70 1.25 6.57 5.67
N VAL A 71 2.20 6.67 4.73
CA VAL A 71 1.91 6.73 3.30
C VAL A 71 1.19 5.47 2.83
N ALA A 72 1.68 4.28 3.20
CA ALA A 72 1.04 3.01 2.85
C ALA A 72 -0.39 2.90 3.43
N ALA A 73 -0.59 3.31 4.69
CA ALA A 73 -1.90 3.31 5.33
C ALA A 73 -2.90 4.24 4.64
N ILE A 74 -2.45 5.42 4.20
CA ILE A 74 -3.27 6.37 3.44
C ILE A 74 -3.65 5.78 2.08
N MET A 75 -2.70 5.17 1.37
CA MET A 75 -2.97 4.52 0.08
C MET A 75 -3.98 3.37 0.21
N LEU A 76 -3.81 2.50 1.21
CA LEU A 76 -4.77 1.42 1.48
C LEU A 76 -6.15 1.95 1.84
N THR A 77 -6.21 2.98 2.69
CA THR A 77 -7.47 3.61 3.09
C THR A 77 -8.18 4.25 1.89
N ALA A 78 -7.44 4.99 1.06
CA ALA A 78 -7.96 5.59 -0.16
C ALA A 78 -8.54 4.53 -1.12
N GLY A 79 -7.82 3.42 -1.32
CA GLY A 79 -8.30 2.30 -2.14
C GLY A 79 -9.59 1.66 -1.61
N ILE A 80 -9.70 1.46 -0.29
CA ILE A 80 -10.92 0.96 0.35
C ILE A 80 -12.10 1.93 0.13
N LEU A 81 -11.87 3.23 0.38
CA LEU A 81 -12.91 4.25 0.22
C LEU A 81 -13.35 4.36 -1.24
N GLU A 82 -12.43 4.24 -2.19
CA GLU A 82 -12.73 4.28 -3.62
C GLU A 82 -13.58 3.07 -4.04
N LEU A 83 -13.15 1.86 -3.67
CA LEU A 83 -13.93 0.65 -3.94
C LEU A 83 -15.32 0.73 -3.28
N ALA A 84 -15.40 1.26 -2.07
CA ALA A 84 -16.67 1.48 -1.38
C ALA A 84 -17.59 2.46 -2.12
N ALA A 85 -17.02 3.55 -2.64
CA ALA A 85 -17.76 4.54 -3.41
C ALA A 85 -18.28 3.96 -4.73
N LEU A 86 -17.43 3.21 -5.46
CA LEU A 86 -17.81 2.54 -6.69
C LEU A 86 -18.94 1.51 -6.46
N LEU A 87 -18.80 0.65 -5.45
CA LEU A 87 -19.82 -0.35 -5.10
C LEU A 87 -21.15 0.31 -4.68
N SER A 88 -21.09 1.40 -3.93
CA SER A 88 -22.28 2.16 -3.53
C SER A 88 -22.95 2.83 -4.72
N ALA A 89 -22.18 3.37 -5.67
CA ALA A 89 -22.71 4.05 -6.85
C ALA A 89 -23.42 3.10 -7.80
N LEU A 90 -22.87 1.90 -7.97
CA LEU A 90 -23.49 0.84 -8.78
C LEU A 90 -24.79 0.31 -8.17
N ARG A 91 -24.94 0.37 -6.84
CA ARG A 91 -26.12 -0.14 -6.12
C ARG A 91 -27.22 0.89 -5.96
N ASP A 92 -26.90 2.11 -5.56
CA ASP A 92 -27.86 3.08 -5.02
C ASP A 92 -27.97 4.39 -5.82
N GLY A 93 -27.19 4.56 -6.90
CA GLY A 93 -27.23 5.76 -7.73
C GLY A 93 -26.85 7.04 -6.95
N PRO A 94 -27.62 8.14 -7.00
CA PRO A 94 -27.22 9.43 -6.41
C PRO A 94 -27.12 9.45 -4.87
N GLY A 95 -27.56 8.40 -4.16
CA GLY A 95 -27.49 8.29 -2.69
C GLY A 95 -26.12 7.94 -2.09
N VAL A 96 -25.06 7.88 -2.91
CA VAL A 96 -23.71 7.43 -2.53
C VAL A 96 -23.12 8.20 -1.36
N ALA A 97 -23.19 9.53 -1.39
CA ALA A 97 -22.56 10.38 -0.37
C ALA A 97 -23.15 10.13 1.02
N GLY A 98 -24.49 10.05 1.11
CA GLY A 98 -25.18 9.78 2.38
C GLY A 98 -24.90 8.40 2.95
N ARG A 99 -24.75 7.37 2.09
CA ARG A 99 -24.36 6.03 2.54
C ARG A 99 -22.91 5.98 2.99
N LEU A 100 -21.99 6.51 2.18
CA LEU A 100 -20.57 6.55 2.54
C LEU A 100 -20.35 7.29 3.86
N ALA A 101 -21.01 8.42 4.07
CA ALA A 101 -20.92 9.16 5.33
C ALA A 101 -21.36 8.31 6.53
N ARG A 102 -22.43 7.51 6.38
CA ARG A 102 -22.93 6.61 7.44
C ARG A 102 -22.02 5.41 7.69
N THR A 103 -21.41 4.87 6.64
CA THR A 103 -20.51 3.70 6.74
C THR A 103 -19.05 4.08 7.00
N LEU A 104 -18.70 5.38 6.95
CA LEU A 104 -17.33 5.87 7.08
C LEU A 104 -16.62 5.36 8.34
N PRO A 105 -17.21 5.39 9.56
CA PRO A 105 -16.52 4.87 10.75
C PRO A 105 -16.19 3.37 10.63
N ALA A 106 -17.10 2.59 10.03
CA ALA A 106 -16.88 1.17 9.79
C ALA A 106 -15.79 0.96 8.72
N LEU A 107 -15.78 1.75 7.65
CA LEU A 107 -14.77 1.71 6.60
C LEU A 107 -13.38 2.10 7.11
N LEU A 108 -13.29 3.10 8.00
CA LEU A 108 -12.02 3.49 8.63
C LEU A 108 -11.52 2.42 9.59
N THR A 109 -12.40 1.81 10.39
CA THR A 109 -12.05 0.68 11.26
C THR A 109 -11.58 -0.52 10.43
N PHE A 110 -12.29 -0.80 9.32
CA PHE A 110 -11.92 -1.80 8.34
C PHE A 110 -10.51 -1.49 7.80
N ALA A 111 -10.27 -0.30 7.25
CA ALA A 111 -8.95 0.09 6.75
C ALA A 111 -7.83 -0.01 7.81
N ALA A 112 -8.06 0.46 9.03
CA ALA A 112 -7.08 0.38 10.12
C ALA A 112 -6.71 -1.08 10.45
N LEU A 113 -7.70 -1.97 10.55
CA LEU A 113 -7.47 -3.39 10.76
C LEU A 113 -6.73 -4.06 9.59
N LEU A 114 -6.98 -3.62 8.35
CA LEU A 114 -6.20 -4.08 7.20
C LEU A 114 -4.74 -3.66 7.32
N VAL A 115 -4.49 -2.39 7.65
CA VAL A 115 -3.12 -1.87 7.85
C VAL A 115 -2.39 -2.69 8.91
N VAL A 116 -3.01 -2.94 10.06
CA VAL A 116 -2.42 -3.76 11.13
C VAL A 116 -2.11 -5.17 10.63
N ARG A 117 -3.01 -5.80 9.88
CA ARG A 117 -2.77 -7.16 9.32
C ARG A 117 -1.69 -7.16 8.25
N VAL A 118 -1.63 -6.16 7.39
CA VAL A 118 -0.55 -6.00 6.40
C VAL A 118 0.79 -5.87 7.12
N LEU A 119 0.88 -5.05 8.17
CA LEU A 119 2.09 -4.92 8.97
C LEU A 119 2.46 -6.24 9.67
N ALA A 120 1.48 -6.94 10.24
CA ALA A 120 1.70 -8.23 10.89
C ALA A 120 2.24 -9.31 9.92
N VAL A 121 1.88 -9.23 8.64
CA VAL A 121 2.46 -10.08 7.58
C VAL A 121 3.83 -9.54 7.16
N VAL A 122 3.95 -8.26 6.79
CA VAL A 122 5.17 -7.70 6.18
C VAL A 122 6.35 -7.69 7.16
N LEU A 123 6.15 -7.25 8.40
CA LEU A 123 7.25 -7.05 9.35
C LEU A 123 8.10 -8.31 9.62
N PRO A 124 7.54 -9.50 9.90
CA PRO A 124 8.36 -10.69 10.12
C PRO A 124 9.15 -11.12 8.88
N PHE A 125 8.54 -11.06 7.68
CA PHE A 125 9.26 -11.39 6.45
C PHE A 125 10.34 -10.36 6.13
N ALA A 126 10.06 -9.07 6.30
CA ALA A 126 11.02 -8.00 6.12
C ALA A 126 12.21 -8.13 7.09
N ALA A 127 11.94 -8.47 8.37
CA ALA A 127 12.98 -8.71 9.36
C ALA A 127 13.85 -9.93 9.01
N ALA A 128 13.24 -11.04 8.56
CA ALA A 128 13.98 -12.23 8.14
C ALA A 128 14.85 -11.96 6.90
N ILE A 129 14.32 -11.25 5.90
CA ILE A 129 15.06 -10.84 4.71
C ILE A 129 16.20 -9.89 5.09
N ALA A 130 15.94 -8.90 5.95
CA ALA A 130 16.96 -7.97 6.43
C ALA A 130 18.10 -8.72 7.13
N LEU A 131 17.79 -9.69 7.99
CA LEU A 131 18.81 -10.50 8.67
C LEU A 131 19.69 -11.29 7.68
N ILE A 132 19.10 -11.87 6.63
CA ILE A 132 19.84 -12.58 5.58
C ILE A 132 20.73 -11.59 4.80
N VAL A 133 20.17 -10.45 4.39
CA VAL A 133 20.88 -9.45 3.60
C VAL A 133 22.05 -8.88 4.41
N PHE A 134 21.83 -8.40 5.63
CA PHE A 134 22.88 -7.78 6.44
C PHE A 134 23.95 -8.77 6.93
N SER A 135 23.67 -10.08 6.95
CA SER A 135 24.67 -11.10 7.27
C SER A 135 25.57 -11.49 6.08
N HIS A 136 25.15 -11.19 4.84
CA HIS A 136 25.84 -11.62 3.62
C HIS A 136 26.35 -10.45 2.76
N ILE A 137 25.70 -9.29 2.86
CA ILE A 137 25.91 -8.11 2.03
C ILE A 137 26.21 -6.94 2.97
N GLY A 138 27.43 -6.40 2.89
CA GLY A 138 27.84 -5.28 3.75
C GLY A 138 29.27 -4.81 3.58
N ALA A 139 30.12 -5.58 2.88
CA ALA A 139 31.54 -5.24 2.70
C ALA A 139 31.78 -4.25 1.56
N TYR A 140 30.89 -4.18 0.56
CA TYR A 140 31.07 -3.39 -0.65
C TYR A 140 29.82 -2.57 -0.98
N ASP A 141 29.98 -1.57 -1.85
CA ASP A 141 28.86 -0.81 -2.40
C ASP A 141 27.93 -1.70 -3.24
N ILE A 142 26.65 -1.34 -3.32
CA ILE A 142 25.65 -2.07 -4.11
C ILE A 142 26.08 -2.26 -5.57
N ASN A 143 26.79 -1.29 -6.15
CA ASN A 143 27.28 -1.37 -7.53
C ASN A 143 28.29 -2.50 -7.74
N TYR A 144 29.12 -2.82 -6.74
CA TYR A 144 30.04 -3.96 -6.81
C TYR A 144 29.26 -5.27 -6.88
N TYR A 145 28.26 -5.44 -6.00
CA TYR A 145 27.43 -6.64 -5.95
C TYR A 145 26.65 -6.87 -7.24
N LEU A 146 26.08 -5.81 -7.83
CA LEU A 146 25.38 -5.87 -9.10
C LEU A 146 26.31 -6.16 -10.29
N SER A 147 27.56 -5.71 -10.25
CA SER A 147 28.52 -5.87 -11.35
C SER A 147 29.26 -7.20 -11.32
N LYS A 148 29.66 -7.66 -10.14
CA LYS A 148 30.54 -8.82 -9.96
C LYS A 148 29.81 -10.08 -9.54
N LEU A 149 28.58 -9.96 -9.06
CA LEU A 149 27.73 -11.08 -8.62
C LEU A 149 28.52 -12.11 -7.78
N PRO A 150 29.20 -11.67 -6.71
CA PRO A 150 30.01 -12.59 -5.92
C PRO A 150 29.13 -13.63 -5.22
N PRO A 151 29.68 -14.81 -4.84
CA PRO A 151 28.88 -15.92 -4.31
C PRO A 151 28.01 -15.57 -3.10
N GLU A 152 28.47 -14.69 -2.21
CA GLU A 152 27.71 -14.22 -1.06
C GLU A 152 26.44 -13.45 -1.44
N PHE A 153 26.48 -12.68 -2.52
CA PHE A 153 25.32 -11.94 -3.03
C PHE A 153 24.28 -12.89 -3.62
N ILE A 154 24.73 -13.86 -4.41
CA ILE A 154 23.85 -14.88 -4.99
C ILE A 154 23.19 -15.69 -3.87
N ARG A 155 23.94 -16.10 -2.83
CA ARG A 155 23.38 -16.80 -1.66
C ARG A 155 22.32 -15.96 -0.96
N ALA A 156 22.58 -14.67 -0.71
CA ALA A 156 21.60 -13.77 -0.09
C ALA A 156 20.30 -13.69 -0.90
N ILE A 157 20.39 -13.58 -2.23
CA ILE A 157 19.22 -13.60 -3.12
C ILE A 157 18.48 -14.92 -3.02
N LEU A 158 19.17 -16.06 -3.12
CA LEU A 158 18.54 -17.38 -3.08
C LEU A 158 17.83 -17.67 -1.76
N LEU A 159 18.34 -17.14 -0.64
CA LEU A 159 17.73 -17.29 0.68
C LEU A 159 16.57 -16.31 0.91
N SER A 160 16.67 -15.08 0.40
CA SER A 160 15.64 -14.04 0.61
C SER A 160 14.48 -14.11 -0.39
N ALA A 161 14.71 -14.53 -1.64
CA ALA A 161 13.69 -14.54 -2.68
C ALA A 161 12.49 -15.46 -2.35
N PRO A 162 12.65 -16.69 -1.82
CA PRO A 162 11.52 -17.52 -1.43
C PRO A 162 10.67 -16.87 -0.33
N LEU A 163 11.30 -16.23 0.65
CA LEU A 163 10.60 -15.51 1.73
C LEU A 163 9.78 -14.35 1.15
N LEU A 164 10.34 -13.59 0.21
CA LEU A 164 9.64 -12.52 -0.48
C LEU A 164 8.44 -13.05 -1.28
N LEU A 165 8.59 -14.16 -1.99
CA LEU A 165 7.49 -14.78 -2.75
C LEU A 165 6.36 -15.25 -1.84
N VAL A 166 6.68 -15.86 -0.69
CA VAL A 166 5.68 -16.25 0.31
C VAL A 166 4.97 -15.02 0.88
N ALA A 167 5.72 -13.96 1.21
CA ALA A 167 5.15 -12.70 1.69
C ALA A 167 4.19 -12.08 0.67
N ILE A 168 4.58 -12.03 -0.60
CA ILE A 168 3.74 -11.52 -1.70
C ILE A 168 2.48 -12.38 -1.84
N GLY A 169 2.60 -13.71 -1.88
CA GLY A 169 1.46 -14.62 -1.99
C GLY A 169 0.46 -14.44 -0.84
N TRP A 170 0.98 -14.31 0.39
CA TRP A 170 0.14 -14.07 1.58
C TRP A 170 -0.53 -12.70 1.51
N LEU A 171 0.20 -11.65 1.11
CA LEU A 171 -0.39 -10.32 0.93
C LEU A 171 -1.49 -10.32 -0.13
N ILE A 172 -1.30 -10.99 -1.26
CA ILE A 172 -2.33 -11.12 -2.30
C ILE A 172 -3.57 -11.80 -1.71
N TRP A 173 -3.39 -12.92 -1.00
CA TRP A 173 -4.50 -13.64 -0.37
C TRP A 173 -5.25 -12.77 0.66
N LEU A 174 -4.49 -12.07 1.51
CA LEU A 174 -5.03 -11.13 2.50
C LEU A 174 -5.82 -10.02 1.81
N LEU A 175 -5.22 -9.29 0.88
CA LEU A 175 -5.84 -8.16 0.19
C LEU A 175 -7.08 -8.59 -0.61
N ALA A 176 -7.02 -9.74 -1.30
CA ALA A 176 -8.17 -10.29 -2.01
C ALA A 176 -9.33 -10.62 -1.06
N GLY A 177 -9.04 -11.27 0.08
CA GLY A 177 -10.04 -11.55 1.11
C GLY A 177 -10.71 -10.28 1.64
N TRP A 178 -9.94 -9.23 1.84
CA TRP A 178 -10.42 -7.92 2.27
C TRP A 178 -11.29 -7.22 1.22
N VAL A 179 -10.92 -7.26 -0.06
CA VAL A 179 -11.76 -6.75 -1.15
C VAL A 179 -13.09 -7.50 -1.21
N MET A 180 -13.06 -8.83 -1.06
CA MET A 180 -14.27 -9.67 -1.05
C MET A 180 -15.16 -9.45 0.19
N ALA A 181 -14.59 -9.02 1.32
CA ALA A 181 -15.33 -8.71 2.54
C ALA A 181 -15.95 -7.31 2.54
N LEU A 182 -15.45 -6.37 1.71
CA LEU A 182 -15.92 -4.99 1.67
C LEU A 182 -17.45 -4.85 1.45
N PRO A 183 -18.12 -5.62 0.56
CA PRO A 183 -19.57 -5.56 0.42
C PRO A 183 -20.34 -5.90 1.71
N LEU A 184 -19.79 -6.78 2.56
CA LEU A 184 -20.42 -7.11 3.85
C LEU A 184 -20.41 -5.91 4.79
N VAL A 185 -19.30 -5.18 4.85
CA VAL A 185 -19.19 -3.93 5.64
C VAL A 185 -20.18 -2.88 5.15
N LEU A 186 -20.33 -2.75 3.83
CA LEU A 186 -21.29 -1.81 3.23
C LEU A 186 -22.75 -2.23 3.41
N SER A 187 -23.01 -3.53 3.57
CA SER A 187 -24.36 -4.05 3.78
C SER A 187 -24.88 -3.85 5.20
N GLY A 188 -23.99 -3.62 6.18
CA GLY A 188 -24.33 -3.51 7.60
C GLY A 188 -24.80 -4.82 8.25
N GLN A 189 -24.78 -5.94 7.52
CA GLN A 189 -25.15 -7.26 8.05
C GLN A 189 -23.93 -7.94 8.68
N LYS A 190 -24.09 -8.48 9.88
CA LYS A 190 -23.10 -9.39 10.46
C LYS A 190 -23.06 -10.66 9.61
N ALA A 191 -21.88 -11.03 9.11
CA ALA A 191 -21.67 -12.35 8.52
C ALA A 191 -22.03 -13.40 9.58
N ARG A 192 -22.92 -14.34 9.23
CA ARG A 192 -23.32 -15.46 10.09
C ARG A 192 -22.24 -16.53 10.10
#